data_AF-A0A089QKY8-F1
#
_entry.id   AF-A0A089QKY8-F1
#
_cell.length_a   1.000
_cell.length_b   1.000
_cell.length_c   1.000
_cell.angle_alpha   90.00
_cell.angle_beta   90.00
_cell.angle_gamma   90.00
#
_symmetry.space_group_name_H-M   'P 1'
#
loop_
_entity.id
_entity.type
_entity.pdbx_description
1 polymer ?
#
loop_
_entity_poly.entity_id
_entity_poly.type
_entity_poly.pdbx_seq_one_letter_code
_entity_poly.pdbx_strand_id
1 'polypeptide(L)'
;MVMYLSIAKKILPFLSLPFFLGNPSYSEIVDINDSENLVEIIIQEASKTFGKRVGAKKVRWEWCDEPPSYYPTRNFICLNNKDKGLSLAFTAAHEYAHHIQHSVDSLADRSRKNITKVELQADCYAGIMLATNPKYPFTIEDANEMLANVYEKYGDYEYDHEDHHGSGENRMLALRSGFHFGRSEGTHKDAYYKIFCVGDTDK
;
A
#
# COMPACT_ATOMS: atom_id res chain seq x y z
N MET A 1 27.27 19.24 -60.24
CA MET A 1 26.42 18.45 -61.14
C MET A 1 25.93 17.25 -60.36
N VAL A 2 24.62 17.04 -60.39
CA VAL A 2 23.81 16.16 -59.54
C VAL A 2 24.06 14.69 -59.83
N MET A 3 24.09 13.82 -58.80
CA MET A 3 23.60 12.44 -58.92
C MET A 3 22.90 12.02 -57.63
N TYR A 4 21.59 11.87 -57.75
CA TYR A 4 20.66 11.33 -56.77
C TYR A 4 20.96 9.86 -56.49
N LEU A 5 20.96 9.45 -55.20
CA LEU A 5 20.70 8.07 -54.82
C LEU A 5 19.31 7.95 -54.20
N SER A 6 18.52 7.11 -54.84
CA SER A 6 17.15 6.72 -54.50
C SER A 6 17.10 5.93 -53.19
N ILE A 7 16.28 6.37 -52.23
CA ILE A 7 15.91 5.57 -51.05
C ILE A 7 14.44 5.18 -51.22
N ALA A 8 14.22 3.90 -51.51
CA ALA A 8 12.90 3.30 -51.59
C ALA A 8 12.25 3.26 -50.19
N LYS A 9 11.11 3.95 -50.04
CA LYS A 9 10.22 3.83 -48.88
C LYS A 9 9.56 2.45 -48.89
N LYS A 10 9.94 1.57 -47.96
CA LYS A 10 9.13 0.40 -47.61
C LYS A 10 8.03 0.85 -46.64
N ILE A 11 6.80 0.87 -47.14
CA ILE A 11 5.57 1.04 -46.35
C ILE A 11 5.31 -0.29 -45.64
N LEU A 12 5.38 -0.32 -44.30
CA LEU A 12 4.87 -1.44 -43.52
C LEU A 12 3.33 -1.35 -43.45
N PRO A 13 2.60 -2.47 -43.62
CA PRO A 13 1.16 -2.49 -43.46
C PRO A 13 0.82 -2.39 -41.97
N PHE A 14 -0.14 -1.52 -41.65
CA PHE A 14 -0.84 -1.49 -40.37
C PHE A 14 -1.48 -2.86 -40.14
N LEU A 15 -0.93 -3.66 -39.22
CA LEU A 15 -1.67 -4.77 -38.63
C LEU A 15 -2.72 -4.18 -37.68
N SER A 16 -3.97 -4.26 -38.09
CA SER A 16 -5.13 -4.09 -37.21
C SER A 16 -5.06 -5.12 -36.09
N LEU A 17 -4.79 -4.65 -34.87
CA LEU A 17 -4.93 -5.46 -33.66
C LEU A 17 -6.40 -5.84 -33.47
N PRO A 18 -6.71 -7.13 -33.18
CA PRO A 18 -8.06 -7.53 -32.87
C PRO A 18 -8.46 -6.92 -31.53
N PHE A 19 -9.64 -6.29 -31.53
CA PHE A 19 -10.37 -5.94 -30.31
C PHE A 19 -10.55 -7.22 -29.49
N PHE A 20 -9.83 -7.33 -28.37
CA PHE A 20 -10.16 -8.28 -27.33
C PHE A 20 -11.44 -7.80 -26.65
N LEU A 21 -12.56 -8.35 -27.10
CA LEU A 21 -13.81 -8.36 -26.36
C LEU A 21 -13.67 -9.33 -25.18
N GLY A 22 -13.96 -8.82 -23.99
CA GLY A 22 -14.35 -9.62 -22.83
C GLY A 22 -13.27 -9.83 -21.78
N ASN A 23 -13.21 -8.94 -20.80
CA ASN A 23 -13.01 -9.34 -19.42
C ASN A 23 -14.14 -8.71 -18.58
N PRO A 24 -14.63 -9.42 -17.55
CA PRO A 24 -15.89 -9.10 -16.89
C PRO A 24 -15.88 -7.70 -16.28
N SER A 25 -17.05 -7.09 -16.40
CA SER A 25 -17.47 -5.82 -15.83
C SER A 25 -17.07 -5.68 -14.35
N TYR A 26 -16.54 -4.50 -14.05
CA TYR A 26 -16.38 -3.86 -12.73
C TYR A 26 -17.69 -3.91 -11.91
N SER A 27 -18.05 -5.04 -11.27
CA SER A 27 -19.16 -5.08 -10.30
C SER A 27 -19.37 -6.41 -9.57
N GLU A 28 -18.33 -7.20 -9.24
CA GLU A 28 -18.50 -8.24 -8.21
C GLU A 28 -18.10 -7.70 -6.82
N ILE A 29 -18.98 -6.79 -6.36
CA ILE A 29 -19.56 -6.69 -5.01
C ILE A 29 -18.56 -6.80 -3.84
N VAL A 30 -17.87 -5.70 -3.59
CA VAL A 30 -17.89 -5.09 -2.26
C VAL A 30 -18.26 -3.63 -2.51
N ASP A 31 -19.43 -3.22 -2.03
CA ASP A 31 -19.73 -1.80 -1.95
C ASP A 31 -18.65 -1.19 -1.04
N ILE A 32 -17.72 -0.42 -1.62
CA ILE A 32 -16.65 0.23 -0.86
C ILE A 32 -17.21 1.24 0.17
N ASN A 33 -18.54 1.47 0.14
CA ASN A 33 -19.26 2.20 1.16
C ASN A 33 -19.55 1.37 2.43
N ASP A 34 -19.52 0.03 2.38
CA ASP A 34 -19.59 -0.82 3.58
C ASP A 34 -18.25 -0.85 4.30
N SER A 35 -18.06 0.18 5.14
CA SER A 35 -16.80 0.46 5.83
C SER A 35 -16.40 -0.69 6.78
N GLU A 36 -17.34 -1.32 7.47
CA GLU A 36 -17.02 -2.36 8.45
C GLU A 36 -16.56 -3.64 7.76
N ASN A 37 -17.28 -4.06 6.72
CA ASN A 37 -16.91 -5.24 5.96
C ASN A 37 -15.55 -5.06 5.26
N LEU A 38 -15.26 -3.86 4.74
CA LEU A 38 -13.95 -3.55 4.15
C LEU A 38 -12.81 -3.72 5.16
N VAL A 39 -12.96 -3.13 6.36
CA VAL A 39 -11.97 -3.23 7.43
C VAL A 39 -11.77 -4.69 7.87
N GLU A 40 -12.86 -5.42 8.07
CA GLU A 40 -12.81 -6.85 8.44
C GLU A 40 -12.05 -7.67 7.41
N ILE A 41 -12.35 -7.50 6.11
CA ILE A 41 -11.65 -8.19 5.03
C ILE A 41 -10.15 -7.91 5.07
N ILE A 42 -9.76 -6.64 5.22
CA ILE A 42 -8.34 -6.24 5.22
C ILE A 42 -7.61 -6.84 6.42
N ILE A 43 -8.14 -6.65 7.63
CA ILE A 43 -7.51 -7.14 8.86
C ILE A 43 -7.46 -8.67 8.90
N GLN A 44 -8.55 -9.35 8.50
CA GLN A 44 -8.60 -10.81 8.54
C GLN A 44 -7.64 -11.45 7.52
N GLU A 45 -7.57 -10.93 6.29
CA GLU A 45 -6.67 -11.48 5.28
C GLU A 45 -5.20 -11.18 5.59
N ALA A 46 -4.90 -9.98 6.12
CA ALA A 46 -3.57 -9.66 6.62
C ALA A 46 -3.17 -10.56 7.81
N SER A 47 -4.11 -10.89 8.70
CA SER A 47 -3.89 -11.81 9.82
C SER A 47 -3.60 -13.24 9.38
N LYS A 48 -4.32 -13.76 8.37
CA LYS A 48 -4.09 -15.11 7.83
C LYS A 48 -2.74 -15.24 7.11
N THR A 49 -2.19 -14.13 6.63
CA THR A 49 -0.95 -14.08 5.84
C THR A 49 0.22 -13.56 6.67
N PHE A 50 0.35 -12.24 6.81
CA PHE A 50 1.41 -11.57 7.54
C PHE A 50 1.37 -11.91 9.02
N GLY A 51 0.20 -11.80 9.65
CA GLY A 51 0.03 -12.07 11.08
C GLY A 51 0.48 -13.48 11.44
N LYS A 52 0.00 -14.47 10.68
CA LYS A 52 0.40 -15.88 10.84
C LYS A 52 1.90 -16.10 10.70
N ARG A 53 2.57 -15.43 9.75
CA ARG A 53 4.02 -15.59 9.52
C ARG A 53 4.87 -15.14 10.70
N VAL A 54 4.43 -14.10 11.40
CA VAL A 54 5.18 -13.53 12.54
C VAL A 54 4.63 -13.98 13.90
N GLY A 55 3.63 -14.88 13.92
CA GLY A 55 2.98 -15.31 15.16
C GLY A 55 2.22 -14.18 15.87
N ALA A 56 1.71 -13.21 15.10
CA ALA A 56 0.99 -12.05 15.63
C ALA A 56 -0.26 -12.49 16.41
N LYS A 57 -0.53 -11.81 17.52
CA LYS A 57 -1.73 -12.05 18.32
C LYS A 57 -2.97 -11.55 17.58
N LYS A 58 -4.15 -12.00 18.00
CA LYS A 58 -5.40 -11.44 17.47
C LYS A 58 -5.48 -9.94 17.80
N VAL A 59 -5.76 -9.13 16.79
CA VAL A 59 -6.05 -7.70 16.94
C VAL A 59 -7.57 -7.48 17.01
N ARG A 60 -8.01 -6.51 17.79
CA ARG A 60 -9.38 -5.96 17.74
C ARG A 60 -9.33 -4.60 17.05
N TRP A 61 -10.43 -4.18 16.46
CA TRP A 61 -10.55 -2.83 15.92
C TRP A 61 -11.91 -2.22 16.25
N GLU A 62 -11.95 -0.89 16.42
CA GLU A 62 -13.18 -0.12 16.65
C GLU A 62 -13.09 1.24 15.94
N TRP A 63 -14.25 1.87 15.72
CA TRP A 63 -14.34 3.24 15.26
C TRP A 63 -14.00 4.23 16.38
N CYS A 64 -13.27 5.28 16.04
CA CYS A 64 -12.83 6.31 16.97
C CYS A 64 -13.02 7.72 16.39
N ASP A 65 -13.04 8.69 17.29
CA ASP A 65 -13.04 10.13 16.96
C ASP A 65 -11.61 10.72 16.90
N GLU A 66 -10.59 9.91 17.17
CA GLU A 66 -9.17 10.24 17.10
C GLU A 66 -8.57 9.81 15.74
N PRO A 67 -7.39 10.32 15.36
CA PRO A 67 -6.65 9.80 14.19
C PRO A 67 -6.45 8.28 14.26
N PRO A 68 -6.37 7.58 13.12
CA PRO A 68 -6.09 6.16 13.10
C PRO A 68 -4.81 5.83 13.88
N SER A 69 -4.85 4.74 14.65
CA SER A 69 -3.73 4.37 15.52
C SER A 69 -3.80 2.91 15.97
N TYR A 70 -2.64 2.25 16.01
CA TYR A 70 -2.45 0.97 16.66
C TYR A 70 -1.93 1.12 18.11
N TYR A 71 -2.65 0.51 19.06
CA TYR A 71 -2.31 0.48 20.48
C TYR A 71 -1.71 -0.90 20.86
N PRO A 72 -0.37 -1.01 20.98
CA PRO A 72 0.31 -2.29 21.15
C PRO A 72 -0.06 -3.04 22.43
N THR A 73 -0.25 -2.32 23.54
CA THR A 73 -0.56 -2.92 24.86
C THR A 73 -1.88 -3.69 24.88
N ARG A 74 -2.81 -3.35 23.98
CA ARG A 74 -4.15 -3.94 23.91
C ARG A 74 -4.39 -4.77 22.64
N ASN A 75 -3.42 -4.82 21.73
CA ASN A 75 -3.60 -5.33 20.35
C ASN A 75 -4.89 -4.76 19.75
N PHE A 76 -4.96 -3.44 19.69
CA PHE A 76 -6.17 -2.71 19.34
C PHE A 76 -5.87 -1.68 18.25
N ILE A 77 -6.68 -1.66 17.20
CA ILE A 77 -6.64 -0.67 16.13
C ILE A 77 -7.84 0.27 16.29
N CYS A 78 -7.56 1.55 16.21
CA CYS A 78 -8.54 2.62 16.23
C CYS A 78 -8.59 3.20 14.83
N LEU A 79 -9.76 3.24 14.19
CA LEU A 79 -9.94 3.79 12.84
C LEU A 79 -10.88 4.98 12.88
N ASN A 80 -10.62 5.97 12.04
CA ASN A 80 -11.43 7.17 11.97
C ASN A 80 -12.78 6.86 11.30
N ASN A 81 -13.89 7.18 11.98
CA ASN A 81 -15.24 6.94 11.44
C ASN A 81 -15.57 7.74 10.17
N LYS A 82 -14.78 8.79 9.86
CA LYS A 82 -14.88 9.60 8.65
C LYS A 82 -14.13 9.03 7.45
N ASP A 83 -13.18 8.12 7.67
CA ASP A 83 -12.49 7.45 6.58
C ASP A 83 -13.46 6.53 5.84
N LYS A 84 -13.38 6.54 4.51
CA LYS A 84 -14.20 5.73 3.61
C LYS A 84 -13.34 5.24 2.45
N GLY A 85 -13.84 4.23 1.74
CA GLY A 85 -13.27 3.86 0.46
C GLY A 85 -11.81 3.40 0.54
N LEU A 86 -11.03 3.82 -0.45
CA LEU A 86 -9.61 3.50 -0.57
C LEU A 86 -8.75 4.12 0.55
N SER A 87 -9.15 5.27 1.09
CA SER A 87 -8.46 5.88 2.24
C SER A 87 -8.62 5.01 3.49
N LEU A 88 -9.83 4.48 3.75
CA LEU A 88 -10.07 3.54 4.83
C LEU A 88 -9.32 2.21 4.62
N ALA A 89 -9.25 1.73 3.38
CA ALA A 89 -8.51 0.51 3.07
C ALA A 89 -7.02 0.67 3.39
N PHE A 90 -6.45 1.80 2.97
CA PHE A 90 -5.07 2.15 3.28
C PHE A 90 -4.84 2.25 4.80
N THR A 91 -5.64 3.03 5.53
CA THR A 91 -5.44 3.21 6.98
C THR A 91 -5.60 1.90 7.75
N ALA A 92 -6.59 1.07 7.43
CA ALA A 92 -6.74 -0.25 8.05
C ALA A 92 -5.52 -1.15 7.83
N ALA A 93 -4.98 -1.19 6.62
CA ALA A 93 -3.79 -1.98 6.31
C ALA A 93 -2.52 -1.41 6.95
N HIS A 94 -2.39 -0.08 7.00
CA HIS A 94 -1.29 0.64 7.64
C HIS A 94 -1.25 0.38 9.16
N GLU A 95 -2.38 0.53 9.86
CA GLU A 95 -2.43 0.24 11.30
C GLU A 95 -2.17 -1.24 11.60
N TYR A 96 -2.63 -2.14 10.72
CA TYR A 96 -2.29 -3.56 10.83
C TYR A 96 -0.79 -3.81 10.58
N ALA A 97 -0.14 -3.04 9.73
CA ALA A 97 1.31 -3.14 9.54
C ALA A 97 2.09 -2.75 10.80
N HIS A 98 1.65 -1.75 11.56
CA HIS A 98 2.21 -1.48 12.89
C HIS A 98 2.04 -2.68 13.82
N HIS A 99 0.88 -3.32 13.82
CA HIS A 99 0.68 -4.55 14.59
C HIS A 99 1.67 -5.67 14.21
N ILE A 100 1.98 -5.82 12.92
CA ILE A 100 3.02 -6.75 12.44
C ILE A 100 4.41 -6.34 12.93
N GLN A 101 4.78 -5.07 12.76
CA GLN A 101 6.05 -4.55 13.24
C GLN A 101 6.23 -4.82 14.74
N HIS A 102 5.18 -4.62 15.56
CA HIS A 102 5.18 -4.88 17.00
C HIS A 102 5.35 -6.35 17.35
N SER A 103 4.82 -7.23 16.49
CA SER A 103 4.88 -8.68 16.70
C SER A 103 6.24 -9.26 16.36
N VAL A 104 7.04 -8.57 15.53
CA VAL A 104 8.43 -8.94 15.23
C VAL A 104 9.38 -8.37 16.27
N ASP A 105 9.27 -7.06 16.54
CA ASP A 105 10.13 -6.33 17.47
C ASP A 105 9.33 -5.27 18.23
N SER A 106 9.86 -4.78 19.36
CA SER A 106 9.26 -3.68 20.10
C SER A 106 9.14 -2.41 19.24
N LEU A 107 7.93 -2.11 18.75
CA LEU A 107 7.61 -0.85 18.07
C LEU A 107 8.14 0.38 18.80
N ALA A 108 7.97 0.42 20.13
CA ALA A 108 8.38 1.56 20.94
C ALA A 108 9.89 1.85 20.84
N ASP A 109 10.73 0.81 20.76
CA ASP A 109 12.18 0.97 20.63
C ASP A 109 12.59 1.39 19.21
N ARG A 110 11.78 1.05 18.20
CA ARG A 110 12.00 1.47 16.81
C ARG A 110 11.56 2.91 16.57
N SER A 111 10.36 3.28 17.02
CA SER A 111 9.81 4.64 16.83
C SER A 111 10.66 5.69 17.56
N ARG A 112 11.19 5.38 18.75
CA ARG A 112 12.15 6.25 19.45
C ARG A 112 13.44 6.54 18.67
N LYS A 113 13.82 5.66 17.74
CA LYS A 113 15.04 5.82 16.95
C LYS A 113 14.77 6.60 15.65
N ASN A 114 13.63 6.33 15.00
CA ASN A 114 13.23 7.00 13.76
C ASN A 114 11.75 6.72 13.45
N ILE A 115 10.87 7.65 13.80
CA ILE A 115 9.42 7.53 13.55
C ILE A 115 9.13 7.43 12.04
N THR A 116 9.72 8.31 11.22
CA THR A 116 9.55 8.30 9.76
C THR A 116 9.81 6.93 9.15
N LYS A 117 10.87 6.24 9.59
CA LYS A 117 11.23 4.91 9.06
C LYS A 117 10.19 3.85 9.45
N VAL A 118 9.60 3.95 10.64
CA VAL A 118 8.54 3.03 11.08
C VAL A 118 7.28 3.23 10.23
N GLU A 119 6.87 4.48 10.02
CA GLU A 119 5.72 4.87 9.21
C GLU A 119 5.86 4.45 7.74
N LEU A 120 7.00 4.75 7.11
CA LEU A 120 7.24 4.39 5.71
C LEU A 120 7.33 2.87 5.51
N GLN A 121 7.83 2.12 6.50
CA GLN A 121 7.75 0.66 6.42
C GLN A 121 6.32 0.16 6.57
N ALA A 122 5.51 0.78 7.43
CA ALA A 122 4.10 0.43 7.58
C ALA A 122 3.33 0.69 6.28
N ASP A 123 3.59 1.81 5.59
CA ASP A 123 3.04 2.10 4.26
C ASP A 123 3.41 1.05 3.22
N CYS A 124 4.68 0.61 3.19
CA CYS A 124 5.05 -0.47 2.27
C CYS A 124 4.32 -1.77 2.61
N TYR A 125 4.30 -2.18 3.88
CA TYR A 125 3.60 -3.40 4.28
C TYR A 125 2.11 -3.35 3.95
N ALA A 126 1.46 -2.20 4.15
CA ALA A 126 0.09 -1.96 3.73
C ALA A 126 -0.08 -2.21 2.22
N GLY A 127 0.82 -1.67 1.39
CA GLY A 127 0.81 -1.91 -0.05
C GLY A 127 0.89 -3.38 -0.43
N ILE A 128 1.74 -4.16 0.24
CA ILE A 128 1.85 -5.62 -0.01
C ILE A 128 0.55 -6.32 0.42
N MET A 129 0.01 -6.00 1.59
CA MET A 129 -1.23 -6.61 2.11
C MET A 129 -2.41 -6.36 1.17
N LEU A 130 -2.56 -5.12 0.71
CA LEU A 130 -3.63 -4.73 -0.22
C LEU A 130 -3.47 -5.41 -1.57
N ALA A 131 -2.26 -5.39 -2.16
CA ALA A 131 -2.01 -6.02 -3.46
C ALA A 131 -2.17 -7.55 -3.46
N THR A 132 -2.07 -8.20 -2.29
CA THR A 132 -2.17 -9.65 -2.13
C THR A 132 -3.50 -10.10 -1.52
N ASN A 133 -4.45 -9.19 -1.29
CA ASN A 133 -5.74 -9.51 -0.69
C ASN A 133 -6.61 -10.33 -1.67
N PRO A 134 -6.92 -11.61 -1.38
CA PRO A 134 -7.66 -12.45 -2.31
C PRO A 134 -9.17 -12.20 -2.29
N LYS A 135 -9.67 -11.48 -1.28
CA LYS A 135 -11.09 -11.16 -1.11
C LYS A 135 -11.46 -9.81 -1.71
N TYR A 136 -10.47 -8.93 -1.87
CA TYR A 136 -10.63 -7.65 -2.54
C TYR A 136 -9.41 -7.38 -3.44
N PRO A 137 -9.47 -7.78 -4.73
CA PRO A 137 -8.38 -7.54 -5.66
C PRO A 137 -8.42 -6.09 -6.14
N PHE A 138 -7.69 -5.19 -5.46
CA PHE A 138 -7.54 -3.80 -5.88
C PHE A 138 -7.01 -3.71 -7.32
N THR A 139 -7.69 -2.93 -8.15
CA THR A 139 -7.28 -2.68 -9.54
C THR A 139 -6.08 -1.72 -9.60
N ILE A 140 -5.54 -1.51 -10.80
CA ILE A 140 -4.47 -0.53 -11.00
C ILE A 140 -5.03 0.88 -10.80
N GLU A 141 -6.27 1.11 -11.21
CA GLU A 141 -6.99 2.37 -11.03
C GLU A 141 -7.18 2.68 -9.53
N ASP A 142 -7.65 1.70 -8.75
CA ASP A 142 -7.78 1.83 -7.30
C ASP A 142 -6.42 2.12 -6.64
N ALA A 143 -5.36 1.44 -7.09
CA ALA A 143 -4.02 1.67 -6.59
C ALA A 143 -3.55 3.10 -6.88
N ASN A 144 -3.74 3.59 -8.10
CA ASN A 144 -3.35 4.96 -8.47
C ASN A 144 -4.12 6.02 -7.67
N GLU A 145 -5.43 5.83 -7.47
CA GLU A 145 -6.24 6.74 -6.65
C GLU A 145 -5.81 6.69 -5.18
N MET A 146 -5.50 5.51 -4.65
CA MET A 146 -4.97 5.35 -3.30
C MET A 146 -3.62 6.05 -3.12
N LEU A 147 -2.71 5.92 -4.09
CA LEU A 147 -1.41 6.62 -4.08
C LEU A 147 -1.58 8.14 -4.07
N ALA A 148 -2.51 8.67 -4.88
CA ALA A 148 -2.83 10.10 -4.87
C ALA A 148 -3.40 10.55 -3.51
N ASN A 149 -4.32 9.77 -2.93
CA ASN A 149 -4.85 10.05 -1.59
C ASN A 149 -3.75 10.07 -0.51
N VAL A 150 -2.81 9.12 -0.55
CA VAL A 150 -1.67 9.07 0.39
C VAL A 150 -0.80 10.31 0.25
N TYR A 151 -0.45 10.67 -0.98
CA TYR A 151 0.35 11.86 -1.26
C TYR A 151 -0.29 13.13 -0.71
N GLU A 152 -1.59 13.32 -0.94
CA GLU A 152 -2.28 14.57 -0.59
C GLU A 152 -2.66 14.67 0.89
N LYS A 153 -3.09 13.57 1.53
CA LYS A 153 -3.76 13.60 2.83
C LYS A 153 -2.93 13.14 4.01
N TYR A 154 -1.90 12.32 3.78
CA TYR A 154 -1.19 11.62 4.86
C TYR A 154 0.28 12.05 4.99
N GLY A 155 0.73 12.96 4.13
CA GLY A 155 2.08 13.51 4.16
C GLY A 155 2.24 14.66 5.13
N ASP A 156 3.35 14.65 5.87
CA ASP A 156 3.76 15.79 6.69
C ASP A 156 4.49 16.82 5.82
N TYR A 157 4.17 18.10 6.04
CA TYR A 157 4.81 19.22 5.35
C TYR A 157 5.87 19.91 6.23
N GLU A 158 5.95 19.56 7.51
CA GLU A 158 6.92 20.10 8.48
C GLU A 158 8.15 19.20 8.57
N TYR A 159 8.99 19.25 7.52
CA TYR A 159 10.11 18.32 7.30
C TYR A 159 11.13 18.19 8.44
N ASP A 160 11.25 19.22 9.30
CA ASP A 160 12.22 19.27 10.41
C ASP A 160 11.58 18.95 11.79
N HIS A 161 10.32 18.50 11.83
CA HIS A 161 9.65 18.15 13.09
C HIS A 161 10.11 16.78 13.63
N GLU A 162 10.30 16.66 14.93
CA GLU A 162 10.77 15.41 15.57
C GLU A 162 9.79 14.23 15.41
N ASP A 163 8.50 14.55 15.31
CA ASP A 163 7.41 13.60 15.03
C ASP A 163 7.07 13.50 13.53
N HIS A 164 7.97 13.84 12.62
CA HIS A 164 7.67 13.80 11.19
C HIS A 164 7.45 12.36 10.68
N HIS A 165 6.24 12.03 10.23
CA HIS A 165 5.81 10.71 9.78
C HIS A 165 6.26 10.38 8.34
N GLY A 166 6.72 11.39 7.59
CA GLY A 166 7.13 11.24 6.21
C GLY A 166 6.39 12.22 5.31
N SER A 167 7.08 12.74 4.30
CA SER A 167 6.46 13.57 3.27
C SER A 167 5.46 12.75 2.46
N GLY A 168 4.46 13.42 1.89
CA GLY A 168 3.46 12.76 1.03
C GLY A 168 4.11 11.96 -0.11
N GLU A 169 5.20 12.48 -0.69
CA GLU A 169 6.00 11.78 -1.69
C GLU A 169 6.60 10.49 -1.15
N ASN A 170 7.27 10.53 0.01
CA ASN A 170 7.89 9.33 0.59
C ASN A 170 6.85 8.28 0.95
N ARG A 171 5.72 8.68 1.55
CA ARG A 171 4.62 7.78 1.92
C ARG A 171 4.01 7.11 0.71
N MET A 172 3.73 7.89 -0.35
CA MET A 172 3.24 7.37 -1.62
C MET A 172 4.25 6.39 -2.25
N LEU A 173 5.55 6.72 -2.29
CA LEU A 173 6.58 5.85 -2.83
C LEU A 173 6.70 4.54 -2.05
N ALA A 174 6.59 4.60 -0.72
CA ALA A 174 6.58 3.43 0.14
C ALA A 174 5.39 2.51 -0.15
N LEU A 175 4.17 3.06 -0.19
CA LEU A 175 2.96 2.33 -0.54
C LEU A 175 3.08 1.68 -1.93
N ARG A 176 3.51 2.44 -2.95
CA ARG A 176 3.68 1.95 -4.33
C ARG A 176 4.65 0.77 -4.38
N SER A 177 5.79 0.89 -3.71
CA SER A 177 6.81 -0.16 -3.67
C SER A 177 6.23 -1.46 -3.11
N GLY A 178 5.47 -1.37 -2.02
CA GLY A 178 4.76 -2.50 -1.45
C GLY A 178 3.75 -3.11 -2.41
N PHE A 179 2.95 -2.27 -3.06
CA PHE A 179 1.93 -2.70 -4.01
C PHE A 179 2.54 -3.46 -5.20
N HIS A 180 3.58 -2.90 -5.82
CA HIS A 180 4.29 -3.55 -6.93
C HIS A 180 4.90 -4.88 -6.53
N PHE A 181 5.51 -4.95 -5.34
CA PHE A 181 6.07 -6.19 -4.82
C PHE A 181 4.98 -7.25 -4.59
N GLY A 182 3.88 -6.89 -3.93
CA GLY A 182 2.77 -7.81 -3.68
C GLY A 182 2.12 -8.30 -4.96
N ARG A 183 1.83 -7.40 -5.90
CA ARG A 183 1.16 -7.70 -7.17
C ARG A 183 1.98 -8.61 -8.08
N SER A 184 3.31 -8.51 -8.00
CA SER A 184 4.25 -9.34 -8.77
C SER A 184 4.63 -10.65 -8.05
N GLU A 185 3.92 -11.00 -6.97
CA GLU A 185 4.22 -12.17 -6.14
C GLU A 185 5.68 -12.19 -5.63
N GLY A 186 6.21 -10.99 -5.39
CA GLY A 186 7.56 -10.76 -4.87
C GLY A 186 8.67 -10.76 -5.91
N THR A 187 8.35 -10.87 -7.20
CA THR A 187 9.34 -10.89 -8.29
C THR A 187 9.83 -9.50 -8.68
N HIS A 188 9.02 -8.45 -8.50
CA HIS A 188 9.39 -7.07 -8.75
C HIS A 188 9.72 -6.34 -7.45
N LYS A 189 10.95 -5.83 -7.35
CA LYS A 189 11.41 -4.96 -6.26
C LYS A 189 11.89 -3.67 -6.88
N ASP A 190 11.15 -2.58 -6.70
CA ASP A 190 11.58 -1.28 -7.22
C ASP A 190 12.77 -0.74 -6.41
N ALA A 191 13.31 0.40 -6.83
CA ALA A 191 14.46 1.02 -6.17
C ALA A 191 14.22 1.37 -4.69
N TYR A 192 12.96 1.51 -4.28
CA TYR A 192 12.55 1.93 -2.95
C TYR A 192 12.20 0.75 -2.04
N TYR A 193 12.00 -0.46 -2.60
CA TYR A 193 11.67 -1.65 -1.82
C TYR A 193 12.66 -1.94 -0.69
N LYS A 194 13.96 -1.85 -0.98
CA LYS A 194 14.99 -2.08 0.04
C LYS A 194 14.93 -1.01 1.14
N ILE A 195 14.64 0.24 0.77
CA ILE A 195 14.62 1.39 1.67
C ILE A 195 13.42 1.30 2.61
N PHE A 196 12.22 1.10 2.07
CA PHE A 196 10.99 1.19 2.86
C PHE A 196 10.53 -0.17 3.41
N CYS A 197 10.55 -1.23 2.60
CA CYS A 197 9.91 -2.49 2.98
C CYS A 197 10.81 -3.35 3.88
N VAL A 198 12.09 -3.47 3.51
CA VAL A 198 13.07 -4.24 4.30
C VAL A 198 13.59 -3.40 5.47
N GLY A 199 13.74 -2.09 5.25
CA GLY A 199 14.47 -1.19 6.14
C GLY A 199 15.98 -1.47 6.12
N ASP A 200 16.75 -0.66 6.85
CA ASP A 200 18.16 -0.99 7.09
C ASP A 200 18.22 -2.26 7.93
N THR A 201 18.60 -3.37 7.28
CA THR A 201 19.16 -4.53 7.97
C THR A 201 20.54 -4.12 8.47
N ASP A 202 20.59 -3.25 9.47
CA ASP A 202 21.79 -3.04 10.24
C ASP A 202 22.03 -4.34 11.02
N LYS A 203 22.88 -5.18 10.42
CA LYS A 203 23.57 -6.24 11.14
C LYS A 203 24.54 -5.63 12.12
#